data_AF-A0A2N1RXU8-F1
#
_entry.id   AF-A0A2N1RXU8-F1
#
_cell.length_a   1.000
_cell.length_b   1.000
_cell.length_c   1.000
_cell.angle_alpha   90.00
_cell.angle_beta   90.00
_cell.angle_gamma   90.00
#
_symmetry.space_group_name_H-M   'P 1'
#
loop_
_entity.id
_entity.type
_entity.pdbx_description
1 polymer ?
#
loop_
_entity_poly.entity_id
_entity_poly.type
_entity_poly.pdbx_seq_one_letter_code
_entity_poly.pdbx_strand_id
1 'polypeptide(L)'
;MKSIIQDQIYDIEKRVAELKFLERDLIKERDIARLKSLDKAEKSDAVKDVLMSFFSAPLRAERKELLVNSFPSKFTGRDDDEFMCEVRVEIRFKPVVQSQDYNELALYVYLNNGFQIDEVRDIEKEIMDKLVEIRKDVYELKESKKSLKQNN
;
A
#
# COMPACT_ATOMS: atom_id res chain seq x y z
N MET A 1 30.17 -35.73 -9.36
CA MET A 1 28.73 -35.77 -8.99
C MET A 1 28.42 -34.79 -7.86
N LYS A 2 28.99 -34.91 -6.65
CA LYS A 2 28.70 -33.99 -5.54
C LYS A 2 28.91 -32.49 -5.83
N SER A 3 29.95 -32.08 -6.58
CA SER A 3 30.15 -30.65 -6.87
C SER A 3 29.09 -30.06 -7.81
N ILE A 4 28.64 -30.82 -8.82
CA ILE A 4 27.62 -30.37 -9.79
C ILE A 4 26.28 -30.05 -9.09
N ILE A 5 25.86 -30.89 -8.15
CA ILE A 5 24.63 -30.66 -7.38
C ILE A 5 24.77 -29.44 -6.48
N GLN A 6 25.96 -29.24 -5.91
CA GLN A 6 26.24 -28.09 -5.05
C GLN A 6 26.23 -26.78 -5.85
N ASP A 7 26.75 -26.80 -7.08
CA ASP A 7 26.70 -25.68 -8.03
C ASP A 7 25.23 -25.38 -8.43
N GLN A 8 24.44 -26.40 -8.73
CA GLN A 8 23.00 -26.24 -9.05
C GLN A 8 22.19 -25.67 -7.88
N ILE A 9 22.46 -26.13 -6.65
CA ILE A 9 21.80 -25.59 -5.46
C ILE A 9 22.17 -24.11 -5.27
N TYR A 10 23.44 -23.75 -5.48
CA TYR A 10 23.91 -22.38 -5.40
C TYR A 10 23.24 -21.47 -6.43
N ASP A 11 23.11 -21.92 -7.68
CA ASP A 11 22.44 -21.17 -8.75
C ASP A 11 20.95 -20.94 -8.42
N ILE A 12 20.28 -21.95 -7.88
CA ILE A 12 18.89 -21.81 -7.41
C ILE A 12 18.81 -20.77 -6.29
N GLU A 13 19.70 -20.83 -5.30
CA GLU A 13 19.71 -19.88 -4.17
C GLU A 13 19.94 -18.44 -4.64
N LYS A 14 20.89 -18.25 -5.57
CA LYS A 14 21.16 -16.96 -6.19
C LYS A 14 19.93 -16.43 -6.91
N ARG A 15 19.28 -17.26 -7.74
CA ARG A 15 18.09 -16.86 -8.48
C ARG A 15 16.91 -16.50 -7.57
N VAL A 16 16.70 -17.27 -6.51
CA VAL A 16 15.68 -16.96 -5.49
C VAL A 16 15.97 -15.62 -4.82
N ALA A 17 17.24 -15.30 -4.54
CA ALA A 17 17.60 -14.00 -3.97
C ALA A 17 17.28 -12.85 -4.94
N GLU A 18 17.66 -12.98 -6.21
CA GLU A 18 17.35 -11.99 -7.26
C GLU A 18 15.83 -11.73 -7.38
N LEU A 19 15.04 -12.80 -7.45
CA LEU A 19 13.58 -12.72 -7.54
C LEU A 19 12.96 -12.02 -6.32
N LYS A 20 13.49 -12.26 -5.12
CA LYS A 20 13.04 -11.56 -3.90
C LYS A 20 13.38 -10.07 -3.90
N PHE A 21 14.52 -9.68 -4.47
CA PHE A 21 14.85 -8.26 -4.62
C PHE A 21 13.87 -7.58 -5.59
N LEU A 22 13.58 -8.24 -6.72
CA LEU A 22 12.59 -7.76 -7.68
C LEU A 22 11.18 -7.64 -7.07
N GLU A 23 10.75 -8.66 -6.31
CA GLU A 23 9.47 -8.63 -5.58
C GLU A 23 9.37 -7.40 -4.67
N ARG A 24 10.43 -7.11 -3.90
CA ARG A 24 10.48 -5.96 -3.00
C ARG A 24 10.37 -4.64 -3.78
N ASP A 25 11.04 -4.52 -4.91
CA ASP A 25 11.07 -3.28 -5.67
C ASP A 25 9.72 -3.05 -6.39
N LEU A 26 9.06 -4.10 -6.87
CA LEU A 26 7.67 -4.05 -7.38
C LEU A 26 6.67 -3.62 -6.30
N ILE A 27 6.78 -4.14 -5.07
CA ILE A 27 5.93 -3.72 -3.95
C ILE A 27 6.07 -2.20 -3.71
N LYS A 28 7.30 -1.69 -3.73
CA LYS A 28 7.54 -0.25 -3.57
C LYS A 28 6.94 0.56 -4.72
N GLU A 29 7.08 0.10 -5.95
CA GLU A 29 6.52 0.76 -7.12
C GLU A 29 4.99 0.87 -7.03
N ARG A 30 4.33 -0.23 -6.63
CA ARG A 30 2.89 -0.26 -6.36
C ARG A 30 2.50 0.74 -5.27
N ASP A 31 3.23 0.76 -4.16
CA ASP A 31 2.94 1.66 -3.04
C ASP A 31 3.15 3.14 -3.44
N ILE A 32 4.13 3.43 -4.28
CA ILE A 32 4.32 4.77 -4.88
C ILE A 32 3.14 5.14 -5.80
N ALA A 33 2.67 4.21 -6.64
CA ALA A 33 1.52 4.46 -7.50
C ALA A 33 0.26 4.79 -6.69
N ARG A 34 0.04 4.09 -5.57
CA ARG A 34 -1.08 4.30 -4.64
C ARG A 34 -1.10 5.69 -4.01
N LEU A 35 0.05 6.36 -3.86
CA LEU A 35 0.12 7.72 -3.29
C LEU A 35 -0.76 8.71 -4.05
N LYS A 36 -0.94 8.53 -5.37
CA LYS A 36 -1.84 9.37 -6.17
C LYS A 36 -3.31 9.22 -5.74
N SER A 37 -3.74 7.99 -5.50
CA SER A 37 -5.10 7.70 -5.02
C SER A 37 -5.32 8.23 -3.61
N LEU A 38 -4.29 8.17 -2.76
CA LEU A 38 -4.30 8.74 -1.41
C LEU A 38 -4.42 10.28 -1.45
N ASP A 39 -3.59 10.96 -2.24
CA ASP A 39 -3.69 12.42 -2.45
C ASP A 39 -5.06 12.85 -3.01
N LYS A 40 -5.65 12.04 -3.90
CA LYS A 40 -7.01 12.25 -4.39
C LYS A 40 -8.06 12.09 -3.29
N ALA A 41 -7.89 11.11 -2.39
CA ALA A 41 -8.79 10.88 -1.26
C ALA A 41 -8.88 12.11 -0.33
N GLU A 42 -7.74 12.72 -0.02
CA GLU A 42 -7.66 13.94 0.81
C GLU A 42 -8.40 15.13 0.19
N LYS A 43 -8.50 15.15 -1.14
CA LYS A 43 -9.15 16.21 -1.93
C LYS A 43 -10.55 15.84 -2.40
N SER A 44 -11.08 14.71 -1.95
CA SER A 44 -12.41 14.25 -2.32
C SER A 44 -13.49 15.20 -1.80
N ASP A 45 -14.61 15.29 -2.52
CA ASP A 45 -15.70 16.20 -2.12
C ASP A 45 -16.32 15.79 -0.78
N ALA A 46 -16.39 14.49 -0.49
CA ALA A 46 -16.81 13.99 0.82
C ALA A 46 -15.93 14.53 1.97
N VAL A 47 -14.60 14.59 1.77
CA VAL A 47 -13.68 15.16 2.78
C VAL A 47 -13.84 16.68 2.88
N LYS A 48 -14.03 17.37 1.75
CA LYS A 48 -14.30 18.82 1.75
C LYS A 48 -15.60 19.14 2.50
N ASP A 49 -16.65 18.36 2.28
CA ASP A 49 -17.94 18.54 2.96
C ASP A 49 -17.79 18.36 4.47
N VAL A 50 -17.01 17.36 4.91
CA VAL A 50 -16.69 17.16 6.33
C VAL A 50 -15.88 18.32 6.90
N LEU A 51 -14.83 18.77 6.19
CA LEU A 51 -14.02 19.92 6.61
C LEU A 51 -14.90 21.17 6.79
N MET A 52 -15.79 21.44 5.85
CA MET A 52 -16.70 22.57 5.92
C MET A 52 -17.73 22.43 7.05
N SER A 53 -18.35 21.26 7.15
CA SER A 53 -19.50 21.03 8.04
C SER A 53 -19.12 20.84 9.50
N PHE A 54 -17.91 20.34 9.80
CA PHE A 54 -17.46 20.09 11.17
C PHE A 54 -16.42 21.09 11.66
N PHE A 55 -15.51 21.53 10.79
CA PHE A 55 -14.37 22.36 11.23
C PHE A 55 -14.56 23.83 10.84
N SER A 56 -14.80 24.14 9.57
CA SER A 56 -14.83 25.53 9.12
C SER A 56 -16.10 26.28 9.55
N ALA A 57 -17.29 25.67 9.45
CA ALA A 57 -18.52 26.37 9.84
C ALA A 57 -18.75 26.37 11.37
N PRO A 58 -18.66 25.23 12.10
CA PRO A 58 -18.94 25.20 13.54
C PRO A 58 -17.78 25.71 14.40
N LEU A 59 -16.56 25.24 14.13
CA LEU A 59 -15.38 25.59 14.93
C LEU A 59 -14.67 26.85 14.43
N ARG A 60 -15.05 27.36 13.25
CA ARG A 60 -14.37 28.48 12.57
C ARG A 60 -12.87 28.22 12.40
N ALA A 61 -12.49 26.95 12.26
CA ALA A 61 -11.11 26.53 12.14
C ALA A 61 -10.46 27.15 10.89
N GLU A 62 -9.27 27.71 11.06
CA GLU A 62 -8.48 28.19 9.92
C GLU A 62 -7.76 27.03 9.24
N ARG A 63 -7.49 27.17 7.94
CA ARG A 63 -6.77 26.13 7.18
C ARG A 63 -5.40 25.77 7.78
N LYS A 64 -4.71 26.75 8.39
CA LYS A 64 -3.39 26.54 9.02
C LYS A 64 -3.45 25.67 10.28
N GLU A 65 -4.64 25.50 10.86
CA GLU A 65 -4.90 24.69 12.06
C GLU A 65 -5.31 23.26 11.71
N LEU A 66 -5.48 22.96 10.41
CA LEU A 66 -5.98 21.69 9.93
C LEU A 66 -4.87 20.91 9.24
N LEU A 67 -4.76 19.64 9.59
CA LEU A 67 -3.93 18.64 8.93
C LEU A 67 -4.83 17.56 8.37
N VAL A 68 -4.64 17.21 7.11
CA VAL A 68 -5.38 16.14 6.43
C VAL A 68 -4.35 15.16 5.90
N ASN A 69 -4.47 13.89 6.30
CA ASN A 69 -3.60 12.82 5.81
C ASN A 69 -4.46 11.62 5.43
N SER A 70 -4.05 10.88 4.42
CA SER A 70 -4.73 9.66 3.99
C SER A 70 -3.85 8.43 4.12
N PHE A 71 -4.49 7.30 4.41
CA PHE A 71 -3.84 6.02 4.61
C PHE A 71 -4.67 4.91 3.96
N PRO A 72 -4.04 3.90 3.35
CA PRO A 72 -4.75 2.69 2.99
C PRO A 72 -5.39 2.07 4.23
N SER A 73 -6.65 1.64 4.13
CA SER A 73 -7.40 1.08 5.26
C SER A 73 -7.81 -0.37 5.01
N LYS A 74 -8.37 -0.66 3.83
CA LYS A 74 -8.72 -2.02 3.42
C LYS A 74 -8.30 -2.29 1.98
N PHE A 75 -8.01 -3.56 1.76
CA PHE A 75 -7.74 -4.13 0.48
C PHE A 75 -8.71 -5.27 0.21
N THR A 76 -9.07 -5.47 -1.06
CA THR A 76 -9.88 -6.59 -1.53
C THR A 76 -9.24 -7.23 -2.74
N GLY A 77 -9.41 -8.53 -2.90
CA GLY A 77 -8.95 -9.29 -4.04
C GLY A 77 -8.61 -10.73 -3.66
N ARG A 78 -7.72 -11.39 -4.41
CA ARG A 78 -7.25 -12.75 -4.12
C ARG A 78 -6.02 -12.69 -3.23
N ASP A 79 -5.66 -13.79 -2.58
CA ASP A 79 -4.34 -13.92 -1.97
C ASP A 79 -3.30 -13.65 -3.05
N ASP A 80 -2.41 -12.71 -2.78
CA ASP A 80 -1.40 -12.18 -3.71
C ASP A 80 -1.90 -11.24 -4.82
N ASP A 81 -3.16 -10.79 -4.80
CA ASP A 81 -3.74 -9.79 -5.71
C ASP A 81 -4.66 -8.84 -4.93
N GLU A 82 -4.07 -7.82 -4.29
CA GLU A 82 -4.77 -6.93 -3.36
C GLU A 82 -4.92 -5.52 -3.92
N PHE A 83 -6.16 -5.07 -4.06
CA PHE A 83 -6.53 -3.75 -4.52
C PHE A 83 -7.07 -2.89 -3.39
N MET A 84 -6.60 -1.64 -3.31
CA MET A 84 -7.10 -0.69 -2.31
C MET A 84 -8.58 -0.40 -2.58
N CYS A 85 -9.42 -0.70 -1.58
CA CYS A 85 -10.88 -0.53 -1.65
C CYS A 85 -11.43 0.43 -0.59
N GLU A 86 -10.65 0.73 0.44
CA GLU A 86 -10.99 1.74 1.45
C GLU A 86 -9.75 2.57 1.80
N VAL A 87 -9.93 3.89 1.87
CA VAL A 87 -8.93 4.85 2.33
C VAL A 87 -9.43 5.52 3.60
N ARG A 88 -8.61 5.51 4.65
CA ARG A 88 -8.86 6.27 5.87
C ARG A 88 -8.22 7.64 5.72
N VAL A 89 -9.04 8.69 5.72
CA VAL A 89 -8.60 10.07 5.81
C VAL A 89 -8.70 10.53 7.25
N GLU A 90 -7.57 10.92 7.83
CA GLU A 90 -7.47 11.54 9.14
C GLU A 90 -7.46 13.06 8.98
N ILE A 91 -8.40 13.72 9.64
CA ILE A 91 -8.46 15.18 9.74
C ILE A 91 -8.15 15.54 11.19
N ARG A 92 -7.06 16.26 11.42
CA ARG A 92 -6.66 16.77 12.73
C ARG A 92 -6.80 18.28 12.76
N PHE A 93 -7.48 18.78 13.80
CA PHE A 93 -7.55 20.20 14.12
C PHE A 93 -6.73 20.47 15.37
N LYS A 94 -5.77 21.37 15.24
CA LYS A 94 -4.93 21.85 16.33
C LYS A 94 -5.00 23.38 16.39
N PRO A 95 -5.72 23.95 17.38
CA PRO A 95 -5.90 25.39 17.45
C PRO A 95 -4.56 26.09 17.68
N VAL A 96 -4.34 27.24 17.02
CA VAL A 96 -3.10 28.02 17.17
C VAL A 96 -2.97 28.56 18.58
N VAL A 97 -4.08 29.02 19.17
CA VAL A 97 -4.16 29.38 20.57
C VAL A 97 -4.71 28.17 21.32
N GLN A 98 -3.92 27.60 22.23
CA GLN A 98 -4.34 26.41 22.99
C GLN A 98 -5.65 26.68 23.73
N SER A 99 -6.62 25.81 23.51
CA SER A 99 -7.82 25.75 24.34
C SER A 99 -7.45 25.22 25.73
N GLN A 100 -8.16 25.69 26.75
CA GLN A 100 -8.00 25.14 28.10
C GLN A 100 -8.62 23.74 28.23
N ASP A 101 -9.55 23.39 27.33
CA ASP A 101 -10.34 22.16 27.41
C ASP A 101 -9.76 21.01 26.56
N TYR A 102 -9.05 21.33 25.47
CA TYR A 102 -8.48 20.33 24.57
C TYR A 102 -7.26 20.87 23.80
N ASN A 103 -6.39 19.97 23.37
CA ASN A 103 -5.20 20.33 22.58
C ASN A 103 -5.32 19.95 21.10
N GLU A 104 -6.16 18.97 20.76
CA GLU A 104 -6.35 18.48 19.39
C GLU A 104 -7.71 17.81 19.27
N LEU A 105 -8.34 17.92 18.10
CA LEU A 105 -9.49 17.12 17.69
C LEU A 105 -9.12 16.31 16.45
N ALA A 106 -9.44 15.02 16.45
CA ALA A 106 -9.21 14.13 15.31
C ALA A 106 -10.52 13.52 14.83
N LEU A 107 -10.72 13.51 13.51
CA LEU A 107 -11.84 12.86 12.85
C LEU A 107 -11.30 11.93 11.77
N TYR A 108 -11.85 10.72 11.72
CA TYR A 108 -11.50 9.71 10.73
C TYR A 108 -12.66 9.50 9.76
N VAL A 109 -12.40 9.68 8.47
CA VAL A 109 -13.34 9.43 7.38
C VAL A 109 -12.86 8.20 6.60
N TYR A 110 -13.68 7.16 6.55
CA TYR A 110 -13.39 5.96 5.76
C TYR A 110 -14.09 6.06 4.42
N LEU A 111 -13.31 6.33 3.37
CA LEU A 111 -13.80 6.46 2.00
C LEU A 111 -13.76 5.11 1.30
N ASN A 112 -14.93 4.68 0.82
CA ASN A 112 -15.06 3.50 -0.05
C ASN A 112 -15.10 3.88 -1.55
N ASN A 113 -15.21 5.17 -1.86
CA ASN A 113 -15.29 5.70 -3.23
C ASN A 113 -14.72 7.12 -3.31
N GLY A 114 -14.52 7.63 -4.53
CA GLY A 114 -14.07 9.00 -4.80
C GLY A 114 -12.55 9.18 -4.82
N PHE A 115 -11.79 8.12 -4.54
CA PHE A 115 -10.32 8.12 -4.54
C PHE A 115 -9.71 7.29 -5.68
N GLN A 116 -10.53 6.48 -6.36
CA GLN A 116 -10.10 5.58 -7.43
C GLN A 116 -9.57 6.38 -8.64
N ILE A 117 -8.46 5.92 -9.20
CA ILE A 117 -7.83 6.46 -10.41
C ILE A 117 -7.55 5.25 -11.32
N ASP A 118 -8.12 5.25 -12.51
CA ASP A 118 -8.10 4.09 -13.41
C ASP A 118 -6.66 3.76 -13.84
N GLU A 119 -5.83 4.77 -14.12
CA GLU A 119 -4.43 4.55 -14.49
C GLU A 119 -3.62 3.93 -13.34
N VAL A 120 -3.95 4.27 -12.08
CA VAL A 120 -3.33 3.63 -10.92
C VAL A 120 -3.79 2.18 -10.80
N ARG A 121 -5.06 1.90 -11.09
CA ARG A 121 -5.62 0.54 -11.06
C ARG A 121 -4.93 -0.36 -12.10
N ASP A 122 -4.68 0.17 -13.30
CA ASP A 122 -3.98 -0.57 -14.36
C ASP A 122 -2.53 -0.88 -13.98
N ILE A 123 -1.81 0.11 -13.41
CA ILE A 123 -0.45 -0.09 -12.88
C ILE A 123 -0.43 -1.13 -11.76
N GLU A 124 -1.37 -1.04 -10.81
CA GLU A 124 -1.49 -2.02 -9.73
C GLU A 124 -1.66 -3.42 -10.30
N LYS A 125 -2.56 -3.59 -11.27
CA LYS A 125 -2.83 -4.89 -11.89
C LYS A 125 -1.59 -5.47 -12.57
N GLU A 126 -0.88 -4.66 -13.38
CA GLU A 126 0.35 -5.11 -14.04
C GLU A 126 1.42 -5.55 -13.03
N ILE A 127 1.56 -4.81 -11.93
CA ILE A 127 2.52 -5.15 -10.87
C ILE A 127 2.09 -6.43 -10.13
N MET A 128 0.80 -6.57 -9.81
CA MET A 128 0.29 -7.77 -9.12
C MET A 128 0.46 -9.02 -9.99
N ASP A 129 0.19 -8.93 -11.29
CA ASP A 129 0.41 -10.03 -12.25
C ASP A 129 1.89 -10.49 -12.22
N LYS A 130 2.84 -9.54 -12.26
CA LYS A 130 4.28 -9.83 -12.15
C LYS A 130 4.66 -10.45 -10.80
N LEU A 131 4.06 -9.99 -9.71
CA LEU A 131 4.31 -10.53 -8.36
C LEU A 131 3.85 -11.99 -8.25
N VAL A 132 2.70 -12.33 -8.83
CA VAL A 132 2.19 -13.70 -8.88
C VAL A 132 3.17 -14.62 -9.62
N GLU A 133 3.66 -14.18 -10.78
CA GLU A 133 4.67 -14.94 -11.55
C GLU A 133 5.95 -15.15 -10.75
N ILE A 134 6.50 -14.11 -10.13
CA ILE A 134 7.72 -14.20 -9.31
C ILE A 134 7.54 -15.18 -8.15
N ARG A 135 6.39 -15.13 -7.46
CA ARG A 135 6.10 -16.01 -6.32
C ARG A 135 6.00 -17.47 -6.74
N LYS A 136 5.37 -17.71 -7.88
CA LYS A 136 5.32 -19.04 -8.50
C LYS A 136 6.72 -19.55 -8.84
N ASP A 137 7.55 -18.75 -9.50
CA ASP A 137 8.93 -19.10 -9.84
C ASP A 137 9.76 -19.43 -8.59
N VAL A 138 9.66 -18.61 -7.54
CA VAL A 138 10.34 -18.86 -6.26
C VAL A 138 9.88 -20.17 -5.62
N TYR A 139 8.59 -20.50 -5.71
CA TYR A 139 8.06 -21.76 -5.19
C TYR A 139 8.62 -22.96 -5.96
N GLU A 140 8.58 -22.93 -7.29
CA GLU A 140 9.09 -24.00 -8.16
C GLU A 140 10.61 -24.21 -7.97
N LEU A 141 11.38 -23.13 -7.83
CA LEU A 141 12.80 -23.18 -7.52
C LEU A 141 13.09 -23.83 -6.16
N LYS A 142 12.29 -23.51 -5.14
CA LYS A 142 12.44 -24.11 -3.80
C LYS A 142 12.12 -25.60 -3.81
N GLU A 143 11.08 -26.03 -4.52
CA GLU A 143 10.75 -27.45 -4.65
C GLU A 143 11.80 -28.20 -5.47
N SER A 144 12.35 -27.58 -6.52
CA SER A 144 13.48 -28.12 -7.30
C SER A 144 14.71 -28.34 -6.41
N LYS A 145 15.07 -27.36 -5.58
CA LYS A 145 16.17 -27.46 -4.61
C LYS A 145 15.92 -28.58 -3.59
N LYS A 146 14.69 -28.72 -3.10
CA LYS A 146 14.33 -29.80 -2.15
C LYS A 146 14.49 -31.17 -2.80
N SER A 147 14.04 -31.32 -4.05
CA SER A 147 14.20 -32.55 -4.83
C SER A 147 15.66 -32.92 -5.06
N LEU A 148 16.52 -31.93 -5.39
CA LEU A 148 17.97 -32.13 -5.52
C LEU A 148 18.64 -32.61 -4.23
N LYS A 149 18.13 -32.20 -3.07
CA LYS A 149 18.63 -32.64 -1.76
C LYS A 149 18.12 -34.02 -1.32
N GLN A 150 16.95 -34.44 -1.78
CA GLN A 150 16.34 -35.73 -1.41
C GLN A 150 16.77 -36.88 -2.31
N ASN A 151 17.10 -36.58 -3.57
CA ASN A 151 17.54 -37.57 -4.56
C ASN A 151 19.08 -37.80 -4.58
N ASN A 152 19.79 -37.35 -3.53
CA ASN A 152 21.23 -37.52 -3.29
C ASN A 152 21.51 -37.95 -1.85
#